data_AF-A0A936EF15-F1
#
_entry.id   AF-A0A936EF15-F1
#
_cell.length_a   1.000
_cell.length_b   1.000
_cell.length_c   1.000
_cell.angle_alpha   90.00
_cell.angle_beta   90.00
_cell.angle_gamma   90.00
#
_symmetry.space_group_name_H-M   'P 1'
#
loop_
_entity.id
_entity.type
_entity.pdbx_description
1 polymer ?
#
loop_
_entity_poly.entity_id
_entity_poly.type
_entity_poly.pdbx_seq_one_letter_code
_entity_poly.pdbx_strand_id
1 'polypeptide(L)'
;MTDRDRQTLHQLFLVGLRRAGERGFTAFILATHARSELGLELTEERATAELRQLSDRKLVAPLQNPLTGTRWIITETGEQTLASAGL
;
A
#
# COMPACT_ATOMS: atom_id res chain seq x y z
N MET A 1 6.32 -13.34 -8.96
CA MET A 1 5.90 -11.95 -9.18
C MET A 1 6.97 -11.26 -10.02
N THR A 2 6.61 -10.78 -11.20
CA THR A 2 7.52 -10.04 -12.09
C THR A 2 7.71 -8.60 -11.59
N ASP A 3 8.69 -7.87 -12.13
CA ASP A 3 8.89 -6.46 -11.79
C ASP A 3 7.67 -5.60 -12.17
N ARG A 4 7.01 -5.94 -13.28
CA ARG A 4 5.76 -5.32 -13.71
C ARG A 4 4.64 -5.53 -12.69
N ASP A 5 4.45 -6.77 -12.23
CA ASP A 5 3.44 -7.09 -11.22
C ASP A 5 3.70 -6.34 -9.92
N ARG A 6 4.98 -6.22 -9.51
CA ARG A 6 5.36 -5.46 -8.31
C ARG A 6 5.05 -3.97 -8.46
N GLN A 7 5.35 -3.38 -9.61
CA GLN A 7 5.04 -1.98 -9.88
C GLN A 7 3.52 -1.73 -9.84
N THR A 8 2.73 -2.60 -10.48
CA THR A 8 1.26 -2.51 -10.45
C THR A 8 0.71 -2.70 -9.04
N LEU A 9 1.27 -3.62 -8.26
CA LEU A 9 0.92 -3.81 -6.85
C LEU A 9 1.19 -2.55 -6.02
N HIS A 10 2.36 -1.93 -6.18
CA HIS A 10 2.73 -0.71 -5.48
C HIS A 10 1.79 0.44 -5.82
N GLN A 11 1.42 0.60 -7.10
CA GLN A 11 0.43 1.58 -7.53
C GLN A 11 -0.93 1.33 -6.89
N LEU A 12 -1.39 0.07 -6.88
CA LEU A 12 -2.65 -0.32 -6.25
C LEU A 12 -2.65 0.00 -4.75
N PHE A 13 -1.54 -0.24 -4.06
CA PHE A 13 -1.40 0.09 -2.64
C PHE A 13 -1.52 1.59 -2.41
N LEU A 14 -0.77 2.40 -3.16
CA LEU A 14 -0.80 3.86 -3.02
C LEU A 14 -2.21 4.42 -3.32
N VAL A 15 -2.85 3.97 -4.41
CA VAL A 15 -4.22 4.40 -4.75
C VAL A 15 -5.22 3.98 -3.66
N GLY A 16 -5.09 2.76 -3.14
CA GLY A 16 -5.90 2.28 -2.03
C GLY A 16 -5.75 3.14 -0.78
N LEU A 17 -4.51 3.48 -0.41
CA LEU A 17 -4.20 4.29 0.76
C LEU A 17 -4.66 5.74 0.61
N ARG A 18 -4.53 6.35 -0.57
CA ARG A 18 -5.11 7.67 -0.86
C ARG A 18 -6.62 7.68 -0.65
N ARG A 19 -7.32 6.65 -1.15
CA ARG A 19 -8.78 6.53 -0.94
C ARG A 19 -9.16 6.34 0.53
N ALA A 20 -8.30 5.71 1.32
CA ALA A 20 -8.50 5.54 2.76
C ALA A 20 -8.25 6.84 3.55
N GLY A 21 -7.40 7.74 3.04
CA GLY A 21 -6.96 8.95 3.72
C GLY A 21 -6.34 8.64 5.08
N GLU A 22 -6.66 9.44 6.10
CA GLU A 22 -6.14 9.29 7.47
C GLU A 22 -6.55 7.98 8.16
N ARG A 23 -7.59 7.30 7.68
CA ARG A 23 -8.02 6.00 8.25
C ARG A 23 -7.01 4.90 7.98
N GLY A 24 -6.30 5.00 6.85
CA GLY A 24 -5.35 4.01 6.36
C GLY A 24 -5.94 2.63 6.12
N PHE A 25 -5.09 1.69 5.69
CA PHE A 25 -5.44 0.28 5.60
C PHE A 25 -4.39 -0.60 6.28
N THR A 26 -4.83 -1.76 6.78
CA THR A 26 -3.92 -2.81 7.22
C THR A 26 -3.32 -3.54 6.01
N ALA A 27 -2.21 -4.23 6.22
CA ALA A 27 -1.61 -5.08 5.18
C ALA A 27 -2.58 -6.17 4.70
N PHE A 28 -3.40 -6.72 5.60
CA PHE A 28 -4.47 -7.66 5.25
C PHE A 28 -5.47 -7.11 4.22
N ILE A 29 -5.96 -5.89 4.42
CA ILE A 29 -6.93 -5.26 3.51
C ILE A 29 -6.30 -5.05 2.13
N LEU A 30 -5.06 -4.57 2.10
CA LEU A 30 -4.33 -4.35 0.84
C LEU A 30 -3.99 -5.65 0.11
N ALA A 31 -3.68 -6.72 0.83
CA ALA A 31 -3.50 -8.06 0.26
C ALA A 31 -4.81 -8.59 -0.37
N THR A 32 -5.93 -8.42 0.33
CA THR A 32 -7.26 -8.79 -0.19
C THR A 32 -7.59 -8.00 -1.46
N HIS A 33 -7.26 -6.71 -1.47
CA HIS A 33 -7.47 -5.85 -2.64
C HIS A 33 -6.60 -6.27 -3.83
N ALA A 34 -5.32 -6.60 -3.60
CA ALA A 34 -4.44 -7.13 -4.64
C ALA A 34 -4.94 -8.44 -5.24
N ARG A 35 -5.52 -9.33 -4.42
CA ARG A 35 -6.16 -10.55 -4.90
C ARG A 35 -7.36 -10.25 -5.79
N SER A 36 -8.23 -9.32 -5.38
CA SER A 36 -9.44 -8.94 -6.13
C SER A 36 -9.12 -8.27 -7.46
N GLU A 37 -8.19 -7.31 -7.47
CA GLU A 37 -7.94 -6.46 -8.64
C GLU A 37 -6.89 -7.03 -9.59
N LEU A 38 -5.91 -7.78 -9.06
CA LEU A 38 -4.76 -8.26 -9.83
C LEU A 38 -4.68 -9.79 -9.90
N GLY A 39 -5.56 -10.52 -9.21
CA GLY A 39 -5.47 -11.98 -9.09
C GLY A 39 -4.20 -12.44 -8.33
N LEU A 40 -3.55 -11.53 -7.61
CA LEU A 40 -2.32 -11.82 -6.87
C LEU A 40 -2.66 -12.38 -5.49
N GLU A 41 -2.38 -13.67 -5.29
CA GLU A 41 -2.43 -14.28 -3.96
C GLU A 41 -1.26 -13.76 -3.11
N LEU A 42 -1.54 -12.74 -2.30
CA LEU A 42 -0.57 -12.07 -1.46
C LEU A 42 -0.85 -12.40 0.01
N THR A 43 0.15 -12.91 0.73
CA THR A 43 0.04 -13.06 2.19
C THR A 43 0.12 -11.70 2.87
N GLU A 44 -0.45 -11.57 4.06
CA GLU A 44 -0.34 -10.33 4.85
C GLU A 44 1.13 -9.98 5.18
N GLU A 45 1.96 -10.98 5.46
CA GLU A 45 3.40 -10.80 5.68
C GLU A 45 4.08 -10.24 4.43
N ARG A 46 3.74 -10.76 3.25
CA ARG A 46 4.30 -10.24 2.00
C ARG A 46 3.81 -8.82 1.72
N ALA A 47 2.52 -8.53 1.92
CA ALA A 47 1.98 -7.18 1.78
C ALA A 47 2.69 -6.19 2.73
N THR A 48 2.97 -6.63 3.97
CA THR A 48 3.75 -5.84 4.94
C THR A 48 5.16 -5.56 4.44
N ALA A 49 5.83 -6.56 3.84
CA ALA A 49 7.17 -6.37 3.28
C ALA A 49 7.18 -5.36 2.12
N GLU A 50 6.18 -5.40 1.23
CA GLU A 50 6.03 -4.40 0.15
C GLU A 50 5.75 -3.00 0.71
N LEU A 51 4.93 -2.89 1.75
CA LEU A 51 4.65 -1.61 2.42
C LEU A 51 5.89 -1.03 3.11
N ARG A 52 6.74 -1.89 3.69
CA ARG A 52 8.04 -1.45 4.22
C ARG A 52 8.94 -0.87 3.12
N GLN A 53 9.01 -1.51 1.95
CA GLN A 53 9.77 -0.96 0.82
C GLN A 53 9.23 0.40 0.35
N LEU A 54 7.90 0.56 0.30
CA LEU A 54 7.27 1.86 0.01
C LEU A 54 7.57 2.89 1.10
N SER A 55 7.63 2.46 2.36
CA SER A 55 7.95 3.31 3.51
C SER A 55 9.42 3.76 3.52
N ASP A 56 10.35 2.88 3.14
CA ASP A 56 11.77 3.23 2.98
C ASP A 56 11.95 4.32 1.91
N ARG A 57 11.08 4.31 0.90
CA ARG A 57 10.97 5.35 -0.14
C ARG A 57 10.13 6.56 0.28
N LYS A 58 9.65 6.59 1.53
CA LYS A 58 8.80 7.64 2.10
C LYS A 58 7.45 7.84 1.41
N LEU A 59 6.95 6.84 0.68
CA LEU A 59 5.66 6.93 -0.04
C LEU A 59 4.46 6.60 0.84
N VAL A 60 4.68 5.80 1.87
CA VAL A 60 3.68 5.43 2.88
C VAL A 60 4.31 5.53 4.27
N ALA A 61 3.49 5.62 5.30
CA ALA A 61 3.94 5.62 6.69
C ALA A 61 3.09 4.66 7.54
N PRO A 62 3.69 3.96 8.52
CA PRO A 62 2.94 3.17 9.47
C PRO A 62 2.29 4.08 10.52
N LEU A 63 1.02 3.82 10.80
CA LEU A 63 0.26 4.34 11.92
C LEU A 63 0.00 3.19 12.90
N GLN A 64 0.70 3.20 14.03
CA GLN A 64 0.50 2.19 15.08
C GLN A 64 -0.81 2.45 15.82
N ASN A 65 -1.70 1.46 15.80
CA ASN A 65 -2.91 1.46 16.62
C ASN A 65 -2.85 0.30 17.62
N PRO A 66 -2.93 0.56 18.94
CA PRO A 66 -2.84 -0.50 19.96
C PRO A 66 -3.93 -1.57 19.87
N LEU A 67 -5.09 -1.25 19.27
CA LEU A 67 -6.26 -2.12 19.21
C LEU A 67 -6.36 -2.88 17.89
N THR A 68 -5.90 -2.28 16.79
CA THR A 68 -6.10 -2.81 15.42
C THR A 68 -4.78 -3.11 14.70
N GLY A 69 -3.65 -2.99 15.38
CA GLY A 69 -2.33 -3.23 14.82
C GLY A 69 -1.83 -2.08 13.95
N THR A 70 -0.90 -2.38 13.04
CA THR A 70 -0.32 -1.39 12.14
C THR A 70 -1.25 -1.13 10.96
N ARG A 71 -1.66 0.12 10.82
CA ARG A 71 -2.24 0.64 9.59
C ARG A 71 -1.18 1.37 8.80
N TRP A 72 -1.41 1.53 7.51
CA TRP A 72 -0.55 2.28 6.62
C TRP A 72 -1.35 3.44 6.05
N ILE A 73 -0.71 4.58 5.92
CA ILE A 73 -1.27 5.78 5.29
C ILE A 73 -0.33 6.21 4.18
N ILE A 74 -0.88 6.85 3.14
CA ILE A 74 -0.07 7.51 2.13
C ILE A 74 0.53 8.79 2.71
N THR A 75 1.77 9.10 2.34
CA THR A 75 2.43 10.36 2.72
C THR A 75 2.21 11.42 1.64
N GLU A 76 2.56 12.67 1.93
CA GLU A 76 2.60 13.73 0.91
C GLU A 76 3.48 13.34 -0.30
N THR A 77 4.64 12.71 -0.09
CA THR A 77 5.50 12.23 -1.18
C THR A 77 4.82 11.13 -2.00
N GLY A 78 4.06 10.25 -1.35
CA GLY A 78 3.24 9.25 -2.04
C GLY A 78 2.15 9.88 -2.92
N GLU A 79 1.45 10.89 -2.40
CA GLU A 79 0.44 11.66 -3.13
C GLU A 79 1.03 12.36 -4.37
N GLN A 80 2.16 13.05 -4.20
CA GLN A 80 2.86 13.73 -5.30
C GLN A 80 3.34 12.73 -6.37
N THR A 81 3.74 11.53 -5.95
CA THR A 81 4.15 10.45 -6.86
C THR A 81 2.97 9.95 -7.70
N LEU A 82 1.79 9.77 -7.09
CA LEU A 82 0.57 9.41 -7.81
C LEU A 82 0.16 10.52 -8.79
N ALA A 83 0.14 11.78 -8.34
CA ALA A 83 -0.21 12.92 -9.17
C ALA A 83 0.70 13.04 -10.39
N SER A 84 2.01 12.83 -10.21
CA SER A 84 3.00 12.85 -11.30
C SER A 84 2.83 11.68 -12.29
N ALA A 85 2.21 10.59 -11.86
CA ALA A 85 1.83 9.46 -12.70
C ALA A 85 0.46 9.63 -13.38
N GLY A 86 -0.24 10.75 -13.14
CA GLY A 86 -1.60 10.99 -13.62
C GLY A 86 -2.67 10.12 -12.95
N LEU A 87 -2.37 9.61 -11.75
CA LEU A 87 -3.24 8.76 -10.95
C LEU A 87 -3.89 9.52 -9.81
#